data_AF-A0A660Y0A3-F1
#
_entry.id   AF-A0A660Y0A3-F1
#
_cell.length_a   1.000
_cell.length_b   1.000
_cell.length_c   1.000
_cell.angle_alpha   90.00
_cell.angle_beta   90.00
_cell.angle_gamma   90.00
#
_symmetry.space_group_name_H-M   'P 1'
#
loop_
_entity.id
_entity.type
_entity.pdbx_description
1 polymer ?
#
loop_
_entity_poly.entity_id
_entity_poly.type
_entity_poly.pdbx_seq_one_letter_code
_entity_poly.pdbx_strand_id
1 'polypeptide(L)'
;MAQSKSRGHVVINTEECKGCELCIEACPSDVLFLSDKFNTHGYHPSAYKGEGCTGCGICFYTCPEPGAITVYKRWDLMTETAECPHCGGEYKVFHEDETPDVLICTNCLKAVNGE
;
A
#
# COMPACT_ATOMS: atom_id res chain seq x y z
N MET A 1 -8.25 17.01 15.73
CA MET A 1 -6.97 16.40 15.32
C MET A 1 -7.01 16.27 13.82
N ALA A 2 -6.06 16.86 13.10
CA ALA A 2 -6.08 16.87 11.64
C ALA A 2 -5.71 15.46 11.14
N GLN A 3 -6.66 14.81 10.46
CA GLN A 3 -6.45 13.57 9.70
C GLN A 3 -5.19 13.75 8.83
N SER A 4 -4.06 13.14 9.18
CA SER A 4 -2.84 13.29 8.39
C SER A 4 -3.03 12.50 7.09
N LYS A 5 -3.50 13.20 6.05
CA LYS A 5 -3.75 12.63 4.72
C LYS A 5 -2.46 11.92 4.27
N SER A 6 -2.54 10.62 4.04
CA SER A 6 -1.38 9.82 3.61
C SER A 6 -0.98 10.26 2.20
N ARG A 7 0.14 10.98 2.09
CA ARG A 7 0.66 11.50 0.81
C ARG A 7 1.31 10.41 -0.05
N GLY A 8 1.56 9.25 0.53
CA GLY A 8 2.05 8.06 -0.16
C GLY A 8 1.31 6.80 0.25
N HIS A 9 1.69 5.71 -0.39
CA HIS A 9 1.22 4.36 -0.09
C HIS A 9 2.36 3.37 -0.37
N VAL A 10 2.40 2.27 0.40
CA VAL A 10 3.42 1.24 0.24
C VAL A 10 2.71 -0.10 0.06
N VAL A 11 3.10 -0.83 -0.98
CA VAL A 11 2.70 -2.22 -1.19
C VAL A 11 3.91 -3.10 -0.94
N ILE A 12 3.69 -4.18 -0.19
CA ILE A 12 4.73 -5.16 0.11
C ILE A 12 4.37 -6.46 -0.60
N ASN A 13 5.28 -6.93 -1.44
CA ASN A 13 5.20 -8.27 -2.01
C ASN A 13 5.62 -9.27 -0.93
N THR A 14 4.65 -10.01 -0.39
CA THR A 14 4.87 -10.94 0.73
C THR A 14 5.80 -12.07 0.35
N GLU A 15 5.84 -12.49 -0.92
CA GLU A 15 6.65 -13.63 -1.36
C GLU A 15 8.12 -13.27 -1.51
N GLU A 16 8.44 -12.01 -1.86
CA GLU A 16 9.83 -11.54 -1.94
C GLU A 16 10.35 -10.95 -0.63
N CYS A 17 9.46 -10.52 0.26
CA CYS A 17 9.86 -9.97 1.55
C CYS A 17 10.39 -11.06 2.49
N LYS A 18 11.67 -10.96 2.87
CA LYS A 18 12.33 -11.90 3.81
C LYS A 18 12.20 -11.52 5.29
N GLY A 19 11.43 -10.47 5.62
CA GLY A 19 11.20 -10.08 7.01
C GLY A 19 12.44 -9.55 7.75
N CYS A 20 13.39 -8.92 7.06
CA CYS A 20 14.63 -8.43 7.67
C CYS A 20 14.51 -7.14 8.50
N GLU A 21 13.30 -6.56 8.58
CA GLU A 21 12.94 -5.39 9.40
C GLU A 21 13.66 -4.06 9.08
N LEU A 22 14.64 -4.03 8.18
CA LEU A 22 15.36 -2.81 7.79
C LEU A 22 14.43 -1.67 7.32
N CYS A 23 13.37 -2.00 6.59
CA CYS A 23 12.39 -1.02 6.13
C CYS A 23 11.53 -0.46 7.27
N ILE A 24 11.31 -1.23 8.33
CA ILE A 24 10.56 -0.83 9.53
C ILE A 24 11.40 0.19 10.30
N GLU A 25 12.64 -0.15 10.62
CA GLU A 25 13.57 0.73 11.34
C GLU A 25 13.82 2.04 10.58
N ALA A 26 13.96 1.97 9.26
CA ALA A 26 14.23 3.14 8.44
C ALA A 26 12.98 4.01 8.17
N CYS A 27 11.78 3.58 8.55
CA CYS A 27 10.55 4.31 8.23
C CYS A 27 10.37 5.52 9.17
N PRO A 28 10.53 6.78 8.69
CA PRO A 28 10.44 7.95 9.57
C PRO A 28 9.02 8.22 10.08
N SER A 29 8.02 7.62 9.44
CA SER A 29 6.60 7.76 9.80
C SER A 29 6.09 6.59 10.64
N ASP A 30 6.94 5.58 10.90
CA ASP A 30 6.58 4.38 11.66
C ASP A 30 5.27 3.73 11.16
N VAL A 31 5.17 3.48 9.85
CA VAL A 31 3.95 2.90 9.24
C VAL A 31 4.11 1.47 8.75
N LEU A 32 5.29 0.89 8.91
CA LEU A 32 5.58 -0.49 8.56
C LEU A 32 5.73 -1.32 9.84
N PHE A 33 5.37 -2.58 9.79
CA PHE A 33 5.47 -3.53 10.90
C PHE A 33 5.69 -4.94 10.39
N LEU A 34 6.03 -5.88 11.25
CA LEU A 34 6.19 -7.29 10.88
C LEU A 34 4.82 -7.99 10.93
N SER A 35 4.45 -8.71 9.88
CA SER A 35 3.18 -9.46 9.84
C SER A 35 3.23 -10.69 10.75
N ASP A 36 2.13 -10.96 11.47
CA ASP A 36 1.99 -12.20 12.25
C ASP A 36 1.82 -13.45 11.37
N LYS A 37 1.61 -13.28 10.05
CA LYS A 37 1.42 -14.38 9.10
C LYS A 37 2.75 -14.77 8.44
N PHE A 38 2.91 -16.04 8.14
CA PHE A 38 4.00 -16.54 7.30
C PHE A 38 3.67 -16.44 5.82
N ASN A 39 4.67 -16.13 5.00
CA ASN A 39 4.63 -16.35 3.54
C ASN A 39 4.96 -17.81 3.18
N THR A 40 4.98 -18.15 1.88
CA THR A 40 5.24 -19.54 1.44
C THR A 40 6.64 -20.05 1.77
N HIS A 41 7.58 -19.14 2.06
CA HIS A 41 8.96 -19.44 2.42
C HIS A 41 9.21 -19.48 3.93
N GLY A 42 8.17 -19.28 4.75
CA GLY A 42 8.28 -19.31 6.22
C GLY A 42 8.86 -18.04 6.85
N TYR A 43 8.94 -16.94 6.11
CA TYR A 43 9.27 -15.64 6.69
C TYR A 43 8.02 -14.92 7.17
N HIS A 44 8.18 -14.05 8.17
CA HIS A 44 7.20 -13.03 8.50
C HIS A 44 7.48 -11.80 7.63
N PRO A 45 6.73 -11.56 6.54
CA PRO A 45 6.96 -10.38 5.71
C PRO A 45 6.57 -9.11 6.46
N SER A 46 7.15 -7.98 6.07
CA SER A 46 6.67 -6.68 6.53
C SER A 46 5.26 -6.39 5.98
N ALA A 47 4.50 -5.57 6.71
CA ALA A 47 3.16 -5.11 6.35
C ALA A 47 3.06 -3.59 6.57
N TYR A 48 2.08 -2.97 5.92
CA TYR A 48 1.83 -1.53 5.96
C TYR A 48 0.52 -1.23 6.71
N LYS A 49 0.53 -0.22 7.61
CA LYS A 49 -0.64 0.17 8.40
C LYS A 49 -1.82 0.69 7.57
N GLY A 50 -1.61 0.98 6.28
CA GLY A 50 -2.64 1.50 5.37
C GLY A 50 -2.69 3.03 5.31
N GLU A 51 -2.24 3.70 6.37
CA GLU A 51 -2.20 5.15 6.50
C GLU A 51 -0.89 5.70 7.07
N GLY A 52 -0.73 7.02 7.04
CA GLY A 52 0.42 7.77 7.57
C GLY A 52 1.64 7.82 6.64
N CYS A 53 1.66 7.07 5.53
CA CYS A 53 2.78 7.08 4.61
C CYS A 53 2.95 8.45 3.93
N THR A 54 4.19 8.95 3.93
CA THR A 54 4.59 10.21 3.28
C THR A 54 5.04 10.03 1.83
N GLY A 55 5.32 8.80 1.41
CA GLY A 55 5.88 8.49 0.09
C GLY A 55 7.37 8.82 -0.07
N CYS A 56 8.13 8.93 1.04
CA CYS A 56 9.56 9.29 1.01
C CYS A 56 10.43 8.30 0.22
N GLY A 57 10.07 7.01 0.20
CA GLY A 57 10.81 5.97 -0.54
C GLY A 57 12.01 5.37 0.20
N ILE A 58 12.30 5.77 1.44
CA ILE A 58 13.44 5.24 2.20
C ILE A 58 13.34 3.73 2.39
N CYS A 59 12.14 3.21 2.66
CA CYS A 59 11.89 1.77 2.79
C CYS A 59 12.25 0.99 1.52
N PHE A 60 12.04 1.56 0.33
CA PHE A 60 12.45 0.96 -0.93
C PHE A 60 13.97 0.89 -1.04
N TYR A 61 14.66 2.02 -0.82
CA TYR A 61 16.11 2.10 -1.00
C TYR A 61 16.91 1.28 0.03
N THR A 62 16.37 1.08 1.24
CA THR A 62 17.03 0.24 2.25
C THR A 62 16.74 -1.25 2.09
N CYS A 63 15.77 -1.63 1.27
CA CYS A 63 15.37 -3.02 1.14
C CYS A 63 16.43 -3.79 0.34
N PRO A 64 16.96 -4.91 0.86
CA PRO A 64 17.90 -5.75 0.11
C PRO A 64 17.22 -6.53 -1.02
N GLU A 65 15.88 -6.62 -1.00
CA GLU A 65 15.07 -7.34 -1.98
C GLU A 65 14.35 -6.33 -2.90
N PRO A 66 14.84 -6.08 -4.12
CA PRO A 66 14.38 -4.96 -4.95
C PRO A 66 12.92 -5.07 -5.41
N GLY A 67 12.32 -6.27 -5.42
CA GLY A 67 10.91 -6.48 -5.76
C GLY A 67 9.97 -6.62 -4.55
N ALA A 68 10.49 -6.54 -3.31
CA ALA A 68 9.68 -6.70 -2.12
C ALA A 68 8.81 -5.47 -1.79
N ILE A 69 9.20 -4.27 -2.21
CA ILE A 69 8.53 -3.02 -1.82
C ILE A 69 8.24 -2.17 -3.05
N THR A 70 7.01 -1.68 -3.17
CA THR A 70 6.60 -0.65 -4.14
C THR A 70 6.09 0.57 -3.39
N VAL A 71 6.57 1.76 -3.77
CA VAL A 71 6.19 3.03 -3.12
C VAL A 71 5.47 3.93 -4.11
N TYR A 72 4.20 4.21 -3.80
CA TYR A 72 3.38 5.16 -4.54
C TYR A 72 3.51 6.54 -3.90
N LYS A 73 3.88 7.54 -4.72
CA LYS A 73 3.96 8.95 -4.32
C LYS A 73 2.70 9.68 -4.75
N ARG A 74 2.32 10.73 -4.02
CA ARG A 74 1.10 11.52 -4.28
C ARG A 74 -0.16 10.66 -4.30
N TRP A 75 -0.20 9.65 -3.43
CA TRP A 75 -1.33 8.73 -3.30
C TRP A 75 -2.64 9.46 -3.01
N ASP A 76 -2.57 10.55 -2.27
CA ASP A 76 -3.70 11.43 -1.94
C ASP A 76 -4.24 12.26 -3.10
N LEU A 77 -3.52 12.32 -4.22
CA LEU A 77 -3.94 12.99 -5.47
C LEU A 77 -4.37 12.00 -6.55
N MET A 78 -3.90 10.75 -6.47
CA MET A 78 -4.27 9.67 -7.38
C MET A 78 -5.48 8.87 -6.89
N THR A 79 -5.86 9.02 -5.62
CA THR A 79 -6.96 8.26 -5.03
C THR A 79 -8.03 9.15 -4.42
N GLU A 80 -9.28 8.77 -4.68
CA GLU A 80 -10.45 9.26 -3.97
C GLU A 80 -11.06 8.15 -3.11
N THR A 81 -12.05 8.48 -2.28
CA THR A 81 -12.76 7.49 -1.46
C THR A 81 -14.13 7.24 -2.06
N ALA A 82 -14.47 5.98 -2.28
CA ALA A 82 -15.78 5.58 -2.78
C ALA A 82 -16.25 4.29 -2.09
N GLU A 83 -17.56 4.12 -2.04
CA GLU A 83 -18.17 2.90 -1.51
C GLU A 83 -18.09 1.79 -2.56
N CYS A 84 -17.44 0.68 -2.21
CA CYS A 84 -17.23 -0.42 -3.13
C CYS A 84 -18.40 -1.41 -3.06
N PRO A 85 -19.16 -1.63 -4.16
CA PRO A 85 -20.29 -2.57 -4.16
C PRO A 85 -19.85 -4.03 -3.97
N HIS A 86 -18.58 -4.34 -4.25
CA HIS A 86 -18.02 -5.69 -4.12
C HIS A 86 -17.54 -6.00 -2.70
N CYS A 87 -17.05 -4.99 -1.98
CA CYS A 87 -16.51 -5.14 -0.62
C CYS A 87 -17.45 -4.67 0.48
N GLY A 88 -18.51 -3.93 0.14
CA GLY A 88 -19.51 -3.42 1.08
C GLY A 88 -18.99 -2.36 2.06
N GLY A 89 -18.00 -1.54 1.65
CA GLY A 89 -17.45 -0.50 2.52
C GLY A 89 -16.75 0.61 1.74
N GLU A 90 -16.34 1.67 2.44
CA GLU A 90 -15.58 2.79 1.87
C GLU A 90 -14.10 2.42 1.72
N TYR A 91 -13.61 2.47 0.49
CA TYR A 91 -12.22 2.19 0.17
C TYR A 91 -11.65 3.29 -0.72
N LYS A 92 -10.32 3.37 -0.75
CA LYS A 92 -9.65 4.20 -1.74
C LYS A 92 -9.83 3.59 -3.12
N VAL A 93 -10.05 4.44 -4.11
CA VAL A 93 -10.18 4.06 -5.51
C VAL A 93 -9.22 4.88 -6.35
N PHE A 94 -8.72 4.32 -7.44
CA PHE A 94 -7.81 4.98 -8.36
C PHE A 94 -8.29 4.81 -9.80
N HIS A 95 -7.97 5.78 -10.65
CA HIS A 95 -8.20 5.67 -12.08
C HIS A 95 -7.18 4.73 -12.72
N GLU A 96 -7.66 3.81 -13.55
CA GLU A 96 -6.79 2.97 -14.36
C GLU A 96 -6.13 3.79 -15.48
N ASP A 97 -4.85 3.54 -15.74
CA ASP A 97 -4.08 4.29 -16.76
C ASP A 97 -4.66 4.13 -18.18
N GLU A 98 -5.24 2.97 -18.48
CA GLU A 98 -5.82 2.65 -19.80
C GLU A 98 -7.28 3.12 -19.95
N THR A 99 -8.00 3.25 -18.83
CA THR A 99 -9.42 3.63 -18.78
C THR A 99 -9.68 4.71 -17.70
N PRO A 100 -9.43 5.99 -18.02
CA PRO A 100 -9.46 7.08 -17.03
C PRO A 100 -10.81 7.33 -16.36
N ASP A 101 -11.90 6.80 -16.91
CA ASP A 101 -13.24 6.94 -16.30
C ASP A 101 -13.58 5.79 -15.35
N VAL A 102 -12.77 4.73 -15.33
CA VAL A 102 -12.96 3.54 -14.48
C VAL A 102 -12.14 3.69 -13.21
N LEU A 103 -12.83 3.62 -12.07
CA LEU A 103 -12.28 3.61 -10.73
C LEU A 103 -12.11 2.17 -10.28
N ILE A 104 -10.91 1.82 -9.85
CA ILE A 104 -10.58 0.50 -9.32
C ILE A 104 -10.44 0.58 -7.80
N CYS A 105 -11.13 -0.33 -7.09
CA CYS A 105 -11.03 -0.44 -5.64
C CYS A 105 -9.66 -0.95 -5.21
N THR A 106 -8.98 -0.22 -4.33
CA THR A 106 -7.66 -0.61 -3.80
C THR A 106 -7.69 -1.85 -2.90
N ASN A 107 -8.87 -2.30 -2.46
CA ASN A 107 -9.02 -3.48 -1.62
C ASN A 107 -9.27 -4.77 -2.43
N CYS A 108 -10.23 -4.77 -3.37
CA CYS A 108 -10.55 -5.97 -4.17
C CYS A 108 -10.07 -5.93 -5.61
N LEU A 109 -9.48 -4.81 -6.06
CA LEU A 109 -9.00 -4.61 -7.43
C LEU A 109 -10.11 -4.77 -8.48
N LYS A 110 -11.37 -4.50 -8.13
CA LYS A 110 -12.52 -4.48 -9.05
C LYS A 110 -12.98 -3.07 -9.34
N ALA A 111 -13.58 -2.89 -10.52
CA ALA A 111 -14.25 -1.66 -10.92
C ALA A 111 -15.37 -1.28 -9.93
N VAL A 112 -15.37 -0.02 -9.54
CA VAL A 112 -16.33 0.57 -8.59
C VAL A 112 -17.44 1.31 -9.33
N ASN A 113 -17.13 1.81 -10.52
CA ASN A 113 -18.03 2.40 -11.50
C ASN A 113 -17.73 1.78 -12.89
N GLY A 114 -18.77 1.62 -13.71
CA GLY A 114 -18.67 0.84 -14.94
C GLY A 114 -18.86 -0.66 -14.69
N GLU A 115 -19.61 -1.31 -15.58
CA GLU A 115 -19.96 -2.74 -15.53
C GLU A 115 -18.84 -3.66 -16.01
#